data_AF-A0A4Q3F7C7-F1
#
_entry.id   AF-A0A4Q3F7C7-F1
#
_cell.length_a   1.000
_cell.length_b   1.000
_cell.length_c   1.000
_cell.angle_alpha   90.00
_cell.angle_beta   90.00
_cell.angle_gamma   90.00
#
_symmetry.space_group_name_H-M   'P 1'
#
loop_
_entity.id
_entity.type
_entity.pdbx_description
1 polymer ?
#
loop_
_entity_poly.entity_id
_entity_poly.type
_entity_poly.pdbx_seq_one_letter_code
_entity_poly.pdbx_strand_id
1 'polypeptide(L)'
;ADKIADGNAALAAAGAAGKRYGVIYADPEWRFEPRSRETGMDRAADNHYPTSSVEEIAARPVWEIAASDCALFLWATRPMLPQALKVIEAWGFAYKSLAVWGKRRAGEMRGTGYWFTDECEILILATKGRVPAPAPGAQWPSLFIAPVGRHSAKPDRAYELIEAYFPGLPKVELNARARRSGWDAWGAEAPDHFVDDTEMVAMGRPVSAELDEYAADELPALPIGRRA
;
A
#
# COMPACT_ATOMS: atom_id res chain seq x y z
N ALA A 1 19.32 -7.11 7.56
CA ALA A 1 18.89 -6.84 8.94
C ALA A 1 19.24 -5.40 9.32
N ASP A 2 20.49 -5.00 9.11
CA ASP A 2 21.01 -3.69 9.56
C ASP A 2 20.21 -2.49 9.04
N LYS A 3 19.92 -2.41 7.74
CA LYS A 3 19.17 -1.27 7.18
C LYS A 3 17.73 -1.10 7.70
N ILE A 4 17.03 -2.19 8.03
CA ILE A 4 15.68 -2.10 8.61
C ILE A 4 15.77 -1.66 10.08
N ALA A 5 16.78 -2.14 10.81
CA ALA A 5 17.03 -1.70 12.18
C ALA A 5 17.41 -0.21 12.22
N ASP A 6 18.30 0.23 11.34
CA ASP A 6 18.68 1.65 11.17
C ASP A 6 17.48 2.51 10.80
N GLY A 7 16.66 2.02 9.86
CA GLY A 7 15.40 2.65 9.52
C GLY A 7 14.47 2.77 10.75
N ASN A 8 14.31 1.71 11.53
CA ASN A 8 13.45 1.75 12.73
C ASN A 8 13.98 2.76 13.77
N ALA A 9 15.30 2.84 13.94
CA ALA A 9 15.92 3.85 14.78
C ALA A 9 15.66 5.27 14.24
N ALA A 10 15.71 5.46 12.92
CA ALA A 10 15.39 6.74 12.27
C ALA A 10 13.93 7.15 12.44
N LEU A 11 12.97 6.21 12.38
CA LEU A 11 11.56 6.47 12.70
C LEU A 11 11.39 6.94 14.14
N ALA A 12 12.00 6.24 15.09
CA ALA A 12 11.94 6.60 16.50
C ALA A 12 12.58 7.98 16.76
N ALA A 13 13.73 8.26 16.14
CA ALA A 13 14.41 9.55 16.24
C ALA A 13 13.58 10.70 15.64
N ALA A 14 12.97 10.49 14.47
CA ALA A 14 12.08 11.48 13.85
C ALA A 14 10.85 11.76 14.73
N GLY A 15 10.26 10.70 15.31
CA GLY A 15 9.16 10.82 16.28
C GLY A 15 9.56 11.60 17.54
N ALA A 16 10.74 11.32 18.10
CA ALA A 16 11.30 12.04 19.24
C ALA A 16 11.61 13.52 18.93
N ALA A 17 12.00 13.83 17.69
CA ALA A 17 12.21 15.19 17.19
C ALA A 17 10.90 15.94 16.86
N GLY A 18 9.73 15.32 17.07
CA GLY A 18 8.42 15.94 16.86
C GLY A 18 7.86 15.83 15.44
N LYS A 19 8.51 15.09 14.53
CA LYS A 19 7.97 14.85 13.18
C LYS A 19 6.69 14.01 13.30
N ARG A 20 5.61 14.45 12.66
CA ARG A 20 4.32 13.75 12.62
C ARG A 20 3.72 13.81 11.22
N TYR A 21 3.19 12.69 10.75
CA TYR A 21 2.53 12.59 9.45
C TYR A 21 1.02 12.42 9.62
N GLY A 22 0.26 13.16 8.80
CA GLY A 22 -1.18 12.95 8.67
C GLY A 22 -1.52 11.78 7.75
N VAL A 23 -0.56 11.33 6.94
CA VAL A 23 -0.70 10.21 6.01
C VAL A 23 0.53 9.32 6.05
N ILE A 24 0.32 8.03 6.24
CA ILE A 24 1.34 6.98 6.11
C ILE A 24 0.90 6.05 5.00
N TYR A 25 1.79 5.79 4.06
CA TYR A 25 1.61 4.82 2.97
C TYR A 25 2.67 3.74 3.11
N ALA A 26 2.31 2.47 3.04
CA ALA A 26 3.23 1.39 3.34
C ALA A 26 3.02 0.19 2.41
N ASP A 27 4.13 -0.39 1.95
CA ASP A 27 4.18 -1.66 1.22
C ASP A 27 5.16 -2.65 1.90
N PRO A 28 4.77 -3.28 3.01
CA PRO A 28 5.70 -4.11 3.77
C PRO A 28 6.24 -5.29 2.97
N GLU A 29 7.47 -5.67 3.27
CA GLU A 29 8.17 -6.83 2.74
C GLU A 29 7.69 -8.13 3.40
N TRP A 30 6.40 -8.42 3.23
CA TRP A 30 5.72 -9.59 3.75
C TRP A 30 6.50 -10.89 3.49
N ARG A 31 6.94 -11.59 4.53
CA ARG A 31 7.38 -12.98 4.40
C ARG A 31 6.17 -13.88 4.16
N PHE A 32 6.11 -14.48 2.98
CA PHE A 32 5.06 -15.42 2.62
C PHE A 32 5.54 -16.85 2.81
N GLU A 33 4.79 -17.63 3.58
CA GLU A 33 5.08 -19.05 3.79
C GLU A 33 4.37 -19.90 2.71
N PRO A 34 5.12 -20.53 1.77
CA PRO A 34 4.51 -21.40 0.78
C PRO A 34 3.98 -22.69 1.42
N ARG A 35 3.00 -23.32 0.77
CA ARG A 35 2.38 -24.60 1.21
C ARG A 35 3.41 -25.72 1.42
N SER A 36 4.49 -25.71 0.63
CA SER A 36 5.66 -26.56 0.82
C SER A 36 6.89 -25.69 0.57
N ARG A 37 7.80 -25.63 1.54
CA ARG A 37 9.08 -24.96 1.35
C ARG A 37 10.00 -25.74 0.39
N GLU A 38 9.90 -27.06 0.36
CA GLU A 38 10.70 -27.92 -0.52
C GLU A 38 10.34 -27.75 -2.01
N THR A 39 9.08 -27.50 -2.34
CA THR A 39 8.59 -27.41 -3.74
C THR A 39 8.04 -26.04 -4.14
N GLY A 40 7.90 -25.12 -3.18
CA GLY A 40 7.25 -23.82 -3.37
C GLY A 40 8.17 -22.62 -3.17
N MET A 41 9.45 -22.83 -2.87
CA MET A 41 10.40 -21.74 -2.65
C MET A 41 10.85 -21.06 -3.93
N ASP A 42 10.79 -21.69 -5.11
CA ASP A 42 11.20 -21.06 -6.39
C ASP A 42 10.49 -19.73 -6.70
N ARG A 43 9.31 -19.51 -6.10
CA ARG A 43 8.47 -18.31 -6.31
C ARG A 43 8.37 -17.42 -5.07
N ALA A 44 9.17 -17.68 -4.03
CA ALA A 44 9.14 -16.90 -2.79
C ALA A 44 9.72 -15.50 -3.00
N ALA A 45 9.09 -14.48 -2.41
CA ALA A 45 9.63 -13.11 -2.42
C ALA A 45 11.04 -13.05 -1.80
N ASP A 46 11.32 -13.93 -0.84
CA ASP A 46 12.61 -14.15 -0.19
C ASP A 46 13.77 -14.40 -1.16
N ASN A 47 13.48 -14.87 -2.39
CA ASN A 47 14.51 -15.07 -3.42
C ASN A 47 14.96 -13.78 -4.11
N HIS A 48 14.19 -12.70 -3.95
CA HIS A 48 14.40 -11.43 -4.66
C HIS A 48 14.83 -10.30 -3.73
N TYR A 49 14.35 -10.28 -2.48
CA TYR A 49 14.72 -9.30 -1.46
C TYR A 49 14.47 -9.86 -0.05
N PRO A 50 15.19 -9.37 0.99
CA PRO A 50 14.92 -9.77 2.37
C PRO A 50 13.48 -9.46 2.77
N THR A 51 12.80 -10.42 3.40
CA THR A 51 11.45 -10.28 3.93
C THR A 51 11.42 -10.37 5.45
N SER A 52 10.41 -9.78 6.07
CA SER A 52 10.19 -9.77 7.50
C SER A 52 8.98 -10.60 7.91
N SER A 53 9.04 -11.21 9.10
CA SER A 53 7.87 -11.81 9.72
C SER A 53 6.82 -10.75 10.05
N VAL A 54 5.59 -11.20 10.29
CA VAL A 54 4.49 -10.29 10.65
C VAL A 54 4.80 -9.57 11.96
N GLU A 55 5.43 -10.27 12.91
CA GLU A 55 5.84 -9.74 14.21
C GLU A 55 6.90 -8.66 14.06
N GLU A 56 7.90 -8.87 13.18
CA GLU A 56 8.94 -7.87 12.87
C GLU A 56 8.34 -6.61 12.23
N ILE A 57 7.35 -6.77 11.34
CA ILE A 57 6.65 -5.64 10.70
C ILE A 57 5.78 -4.91 11.74
N ALA A 58 5.03 -5.65 12.56
CA ALA A 58 4.16 -5.10 13.60
C ALA A 58 4.95 -4.33 14.67
N ALA A 59 6.19 -4.72 14.95
CA ALA A 59 7.05 -4.08 15.94
C ALA A 59 7.69 -2.76 15.48
N ARG A 60 7.53 -2.37 14.20
CA ARG A 60 8.07 -1.09 13.71
C ARG A 60 7.42 0.09 14.44
N PRO A 61 8.19 1.10 14.88
CA PRO A 61 7.70 2.22 15.69
C PRO A 61 6.90 3.27 14.88
N VAL A 62 5.98 2.81 14.02
CA VAL A 62 5.14 3.66 13.18
C VAL A 62 4.24 4.58 14.02
N TRP A 63 3.87 4.14 15.22
CA TRP A 63 3.08 4.94 16.16
C TRP A 63 3.79 6.22 16.62
N GLU A 64 5.12 6.27 16.60
CA GLU A 64 5.93 7.43 17.01
C GLU A 64 5.82 8.60 16.02
N ILE A 65 5.58 8.30 14.75
CA ILE A 65 5.53 9.29 13.66
C ILE A 65 4.09 9.56 13.17
N ALA A 66 3.10 8.79 13.61
CA ALA A 66 1.70 9.02 13.28
C ALA A 66 1.15 10.23 14.06
N ALA A 67 0.56 11.20 13.36
CA ALA A 67 -0.21 12.28 13.99
C ALA A 67 -1.40 11.72 14.80
N SER A 68 -2.02 12.56 15.65
CA SER A 68 -3.21 12.18 16.41
C SER A 68 -4.36 11.77 15.51
N ASP A 69 -4.52 12.48 14.39
CA ASP A 69 -5.42 12.14 13.29
C ASP A 69 -4.57 11.77 12.08
N CYS A 70 -4.55 10.48 11.73
CA CYS A 70 -3.66 9.95 10.70
C CYS A 70 -4.36 8.90 9.85
N ALA A 71 -4.22 8.98 8.53
CA ALA A 71 -4.62 7.93 7.61
C ALA A 71 -3.44 6.99 7.35
N LEU A 72 -3.72 5.68 7.31
CA LEU A 72 -2.79 4.64 6.90
C LEU A 72 -3.33 3.97 5.64
N PHE A 73 -2.51 3.95 4.59
CA PHE A 73 -2.72 3.20 3.37
C PHE A 73 -1.72 2.06 3.33
N LEU A 74 -2.19 0.82 3.50
CA LEU A 74 -1.34 -0.35 3.64
C LEU A 74 -1.61 -1.35 2.50
N TRP A 75 -0.59 -1.62 1.70
CA TRP A 75 -0.66 -2.71 0.73
C TRP A 75 -0.58 -4.06 1.41
N ALA A 76 -1.41 -4.98 0.91
CA ALA A 76 -1.28 -6.38 1.20
C ALA A 76 -1.56 -7.19 -0.06
N THR A 77 -0.90 -8.34 -0.18
CA THR A 77 -1.36 -9.37 -1.09
C THR A 77 -2.58 -10.06 -0.48
N ARG A 78 -3.46 -10.63 -1.30
CA ARG A 78 -4.70 -11.27 -0.83
C ARG A 78 -4.48 -12.29 0.30
N PRO A 79 -3.45 -13.18 0.24
CA PRO A 79 -3.19 -14.11 1.34
C PRO A 79 -2.70 -13.45 2.63
N MET A 80 -2.12 -12.25 2.54
CA MET A 80 -1.58 -11.50 3.66
C MET A 80 -2.61 -10.57 4.32
N LEU A 81 -3.87 -10.56 3.85
CA LEU A 81 -4.93 -9.73 4.45
C LEU A 81 -5.07 -9.94 5.98
N PRO A 82 -5.13 -11.19 6.51
CA PRO A 82 -5.22 -11.38 7.97
C PRO A 82 -4.03 -10.78 8.74
N GLN A 83 -2.82 -10.86 8.17
CA GLN A 83 -1.59 -10.34 8.75
C GLN A 83 -1.56 -8.81 8.69
N ALA A 84 -2.00 -8.23 7.58
CA ALA A 84 -2.11 -6.79 7.42
C ALA A 84 -3.05 -6.17 8.46
N LEU A 85 -4.18 -6.84 8.76
CA LEU A 85 -5.09 -6.40 9.83
C LEU A 85 -4.43 -6.41 11.22
N LYS A 86 -3.58 -7.41 11.52
CA LYS A 86 -2.79 -7.44 12.76
C LYS A 86 -1.77 -6.31 12.84
N VAL A 87 -1.10 -6.00 11.72
CA VAL A 87 -0.14 -4.90 11.65
C VAL A 87 -0.84 -3.56 11.85
N ILE A 88 -2.01 -3.35 11.24
CA ILE A 88 -2.84 -2.16 11.42
C ILE A 88 -3.16 -1.94 12.91
N GLU A 89 -3.59 -2.99 13.61
CA GLU A 89 -3.89 -2.94 15.04
C GLU A 89 -2.64 -2.64 15.86
N ALA A 90 -1.53 -3.33 15.60
CA ALA A 90 -0.26 -3.13 16.32
C ALA A 90 0.30 -1.72 16.17
N TRP A 91 0.12 -1.09 15.00
CA TRP A 91 0.51 0.30 14.77
C TRP A 91 -0.46 1.34 15.35
N GLY A 92 -1.57 0.89 15.98
CA GLY A 92 -2.55 1.75 16.63
C GLY A 92 -3.56 2.40 15.69
N PHE A 93 -3.86 1.76 14.55
CA PHE A 93 -4.85 2.19 13.58
C PHE A 93 -6.10 1.29 13.62
N ALA A 94 -7.25 1.86 13.27
CA ALA A 94 -8.49 1.12 13.08
C ALA A 94 -8.77 0.94 11.59
N TYR A 95 -8.96 -0.30 11.13
CA TYR A 95 -9.41 -0.61 9.77
C TYR A 95 -10.71 0.14 9.42
N LYS A 96 -10.82 0.65 8.20
CA LYS A 96 -12.01 1.33 7.68
C LYS A 96 -12.59 0.69 6.43
N SER A 97 -11.76 0.56 5.39
CA SER A 97 -12.17 0.03 4.09
C SER A 97 -10.95 -0.37 3.27
N LEU A 98 -11.14 -0.80 2.02
CA LEU A 98 -10.05 -1.08 1.09
C LEU A 98 -10.43 -0.68 -0.33
N ALA A 99 -9.40 -0.40 -1.12
CA ALA A 99 -9.47 -0.34 -2.58
C ALA A 99 -8.71 -1.54 -3.17
N VAL A 100 -9.03 -1.88 -4.42
CA VAL A 100 -8.47 -3.00 -5.15
C VAL A 100 -7.77 -2.47 -6.39
N TRP A 101 -6.49 -2.80 -6.54
CA TRP A 101 -5.78 -2.63 -7.80
C TRP A 101 -6.04 -3.85 -8.68
N GLY A 102 -6.79 -3.66 -9.77
CA GLY A 102 -6.88 -4.65 -10.84
C GLY A 102 -5.66 -4.58 -11.77
N LYS A 103 -4.92 -5.68 -11.85
CA LYS A 103 -3.64 -5.78 -12.57
C LYS A 103 -3.90 -5.96 -14.07
N ARG A 104 -3.63 -4.92 -14.86
CA ARG A 104 -3.62 -5.03 -16.33
C ARG A 104 -2.28 -5.63 -16.78
N ARG A 105 -2.33 -6.75 -17.50
CA ARG A 105 -1.16 -7.46 -18.04
C ARG A 105 -1.18 -7.41 -19.57
N ALA A 106 -0.03 -7.64 -20.19
CA ALA A 106 0.05 -7.67 -21.66
C ALA A 106 -0.63 -8.93 -22.21
N GLY A 107 -1.48 -8.75 -23.23
CA GLY A 107 -2.20 -9.85 -23.88
C GLY A 107 -3.09 -10.64 -22.92
N GLU A 108 -3.13 -11.96 -23.09
CA GLU A 108 -3.96 -12.87 -22.29
C GLU A 108 -3.25 -13.36 -21.00
N MET A 109 -2.14 -12.73 -20.61
CA MET A 109 -1.37 -13.15 -19.43
C MET A 109 -2.21 -13.03 -18.15
N ARG A 110 -2.15 -14.06 -17.31
CA ARG A 110 -2.85 -14.14 -16.03
C ARG A 110 -1.88 -14.23 -14.86
N GLY A 111 -2.32 -13.79 -13.69
CA GLY A 111 -1.55 -13.96 -12.46
C GLY A 111 -1.44 -15.43 -12.04
N THR A 112 -0.38 -15.78 -11.32
CA THR A 112 -0.27 -17.10 -10.69
C THR A 112 -1.31 -17.24 -9.56
N GLY A 113 -1.59 -18.45 -9.09
CA GLY A 113 -2.52 -18.62 -7.97
C GLY A 113 -2.80 -20.07 -7.63
N TYR A 114 -3.25 -20.30 -6.39
CA TYR A 114 -3.72 -21.61 -5.93
C TYR A 114 -5.24 -21.74 -6.15
N TRP A 115 -6.03 -20.92 -5.45
CA TRP A 115 -7.49 -20.92 -5.54
C TRP A 115 -8.02 -19.95 -6.60
N PHE A 116 -7.37 -18.79 -6.73
CA PHE A 116 -7.71 -17.74 -7.70
C PHE A 116 -6.42 -17.19 -8.31
N THR A 117 -6.45 -16.87 -9.60
CA THR A 117 -5.34 -16.19 -10.28
C THR A 117 -5.10 -14.80 -9.68
N ASP A 118 -3.84 -14.36 -9.62
CA ASP A 118 -3.42 -13.10 -9.02
C ASP A 118 -3.62 -11.90 -9.95
N GLU A 119 -4.90 -11.58 -10.14
CA GLU A 119 -5.35 -10.43 -10.95
C GLU A 119 -5.49 -9.15 -10.14
N CYS A 120 -5.35 -9.19 -8.81
CA CYS A 120 -5.46 -7.99 -7.99
C CYS A 120 -4.64 -8.01 -6.70
N GLU A 121 -4.34 -6.81 -6.23
CA GLU A 121 -3.79 -6.52 -4.90
C GLU A 121 -4.69 -5.54 -4.15
N ILE A 122 -4.63 -5.57 -2.82
CA ILE A 122 -5.49 -4.76 -1.95
C ILE A 122 -4.70 -3.61 -1.32
N LEU A 123 -5.29 -2.42 -1.35
CA LEU A 123 -4.83 -1.24 -0.64
C LEU A 123 -5.81 -0.95 0.49
N ILE A 124 -5.40 -1.24 1.71
CA ILE A 124 -6.24 -1.09 2.90
C ILE A 124 -6.16 0.36 3.41
N LEU A 125 -7.31 0.95 3.71
CA LEU A 125 -7.44 2.21 4.44
C LEU A 125 -7.75 1.95 5.91
N ALA A 126 -6.89 2.45 6.78
CA ALA A 126 -7.09 2.49 8.22
C ALA A 126 -6.85 3.90 8.76
N THR A 127 -7.37 4.22 9.94
CA THR A 127 -7.20 5.56 10.53
C THR A 127 -6.90 5.50 12.02
N LYS A 128 -6.11 6.46 12.50
CA LYS A 128 -5.93 6.81 13.91
C LYS A 128 -6.65 8.13 14.16
N GLY A 129 -7.32 8.26 15.31
CA GLY A 129 -8.07 9.46 15.67
C GLY A 129 -9.31 9.71 14.80
N ARG A 130 -9.54 10.99 14.45
CA ARG A 130 -10.72 11.51 13.76
C ARG A 130 -10.37 12.05 12.37
N VAL A 131 -10.04 11.13 11.46
CA VAL A 131 -9.85 11.49 10.05
C VAL A 131 -11.20 11.60 9.34
N PRO A 132 -11.57 12.75 8.74
CA PRO A 132 -12.82 12.88 8.01
C PRO A 132 -12.77 12.06 6.71
N ALA A 133 -13.90 11.42 6.38
CA ALA A 133 -14.06 10.80 5.07
C ALA A 133 -14.22 11.88 3.99
N PRO A 134 -13.88 11.57 2.71
CA PRO A 134 -14.18 12.47 1.60
C PRO A 134 -15.68 12.80 1.54
N ALA A 135 -15.99 14.01 1.10
CA ALA A 135 -17.38 14.45 0.89
C ALA A 135 -18.10 13.51 -0.09
N PRO A 136 -19.42 13.29 0.07
CA PRO A 136 -20.23 12.57 -0.92
C PRO A 136 -19.99 13.09 -2.35
N GLY A 137 -19.66 12.18 -3.27
CA GLY A 137 -19.33 12.48 -4.66
C GLY A 137 -17.84 12.73 -4.93
N ALA A 138 -17.02 12.96 -3.90
CA ALA A 138 -15.57 13.09 -4.03
C ALA A 138 -14.82 11.78 -3.79
N GLN A 139 -15.54 10.68 -3.51
CA GLN A 139 -14.92 9.37 -3.29
C GLN A 139 -14.33 8.81 -4.59
N TRP A 140 -13.13 8.26 -4.49
CA TRP A 140 -12.55 7.40 -5.50
C TRP A 140 -13.30 6.06 -5.60
N PRO A 141 -13.37 5.45 -6.80
CA PRO A 141 -13.81 4.07 -6.94
C PRO A 141 -12.95 3.12 -6.11
N SER A 142 -13.60 2.11 -5.52
CA SER A 142 -12.90 1.06 -4.76
C SER A 142 -12.16 0.05 -5.64
N LEU A 143 -12.30 0.14 -6.97
CA LEU A 143 -11.54 -0.62 -7.96
C LEU A 143 -10.83 0.37 -8.89
N PHE A 144 -9.53 0.23 -9.04
CA PHE A 144 -8.77 0.95 -10.06
C PHE A 144 -7.90 -0.03 -10.85
N ILE A 145 -7.93 0.09 -12.18
CA ILE A 145 -7.13 -0.73 -13.08
C ILE A 145 -5.84 0.01 -13.41
N ALA A 146 -4.71 -0.67 -13.31
CA ALA A 146 -3.42 -0.12 -13.70
C ALA A 146 -2.47 -1.23 -14.20
N PRO A 147 -1.54 -0.91 -15.12
CA PRO A 147 -0.61 -1.89 -15.66
C PRO A 147 0.35 -2.43 -14.60
N VAL A 148 0.70 -3.72 -14.69
CA VAL A 148 1.77 -4.30 -13.88
C VAL A 148 3.12 -3.81 -14.40
N GLY A 149 3.86 -3.12 -13.53
CA GLY A 149 5.20 -2.64 -13.82
C GLY A 149 6.30 -3.64 -13.50
N ARG A 150 7.47 -3.12 -13.09
CA ARG A 150 8.59 -3.94 -12.58
C ARG A 150 8.16 -4.74 -11.33
N HIS A 151 8.90 -5.79 -11.01
CA HIS A 151 8.52 -6.74 -9.95
C HIS A 151 8.18 -6.03 -8.62
N SER A 152 6.95 -6.27 -8.14
CA SER A 152 6.37 -5.69 -6.91
C SER A 152 6.19 -4.16 -6.89
N ALA A 153 6.42 -3.46 -8.01
CA ALA A 153 6.15 -2.02 -8.12
C ALA A 153 4.64 -1.75 -8.09
N LYS A 154 4.21 -0.93 -7.12
CA LYS A 154 2.83 -0.49 -6.97
C LYS A 154 2.51 0.64 -7.97
N PRO A 155 1.26 0.76 -8.44
CA PRO A 155 0.90 1.72 -9.48
C PRO A 155 0.84 3.15 -8.95
N ASP A 156 1.21 4.12 -9.79
CA ASP A 156 1.18 5.54 -9.45
C ASP A 156 -0.22 6.04 -9.02
N ARG A 157 -1.27 5.35 -9.49
CA ARG A 157 -2.67 5.57 -9.13
C ARG A 157 -2.93 5.58 -7.62
N ALA A 158 -2.18 4.81 -6.85
CA ALA A 158 -2.35 4.82 -5.39
C ALA A 158 -1.92 6.16 -4.78
N TYR A 159 -0.84 6.76 -5.27
CA TYR A 159 -0.46 8.09 -4.83
C TYR A 159 -1.45 9.16 -5.29
N GLU A 160 -1.96 9.07 -6.53
CA GLU A 160 -3.00 10.00 -7.03
C GLU A 160 -4.22 10.01 -6.12
N LEU A 161 -4.69 8.81 -5.71
CA LEU A 161 -5.79 8.65 -4.76
C LEU A 161 -5.48 9.33 -3.43
N ILE A 162 -4.31 9.05 -2.86
CA ILE A 162 -3.92 9.57 -1.56
C ILE A 162 -3.75 11.10 -1.59
N GLU A 163 -3.14 11.63 -2.65
CA GLU A 163 -2.91 13.06 -2.85
C GLU A 163 -4.22 13.81 -3.13
N ALA A 164 -5.20 13.17 -3.79
CA ALA A 164 -6.53 13.73 -3.97
C ALA A 164 -7.30 13.85 -2.64
N TYR A 165 -7.17 12.87 -1.75
CA TYR A 165 -7.81 12.90 -0.43
C TYR A 165 -7.09 13.82 0.56
N PHE A 166 -5.76 13.91 0.49
CA PHE A 166 -4.94 14.58 1.49
C PHE A 166 -3.87 15.50 0.88
N PRO A 167 -4.23 16.50 0.05
CA PRO A 167 -3.27 17.25 -0.76
C PRO A 167 -2.20 17.96 0.08
N GLY A 168 -2.58 18.59 1.20
CA GLY A 168 -1.68 19.41 2.01
C GLY A 168 -1.10 18.75 3.28
N LEU A 169 -1.43 17.48 3.57
CA LEU A 169 -0.91 16.83 4.78
C LEU A 169 0.53 16.35 4.57
N PRO A 170 1.39 16.40 5.61
CA PRO A 170 2.68 15.72 5.58
C PRO A 170 2.49 14.21 5.40
N LYS A 171 3.27 13.62 4.50
CA LYS A 171 3.15 12.21 4.10
C LYS A 171 4.49 11.51 4.15
N VAL A 172 4.47 10.22 4.48
CA VAL A 172 5.64 9.34 4.39
C VAL A 172 5.27 8.03 3.72
N GLU A 173 6.16 7.55 2.85
CA GLU A 173 6.13 6.21 2.29
C GLU A 173 7.10 5.30 3.05
N LEU A 174 6.57 4.22 3.63
CA LEU A 174 7.34 3.15 4.24
C LEU A 174 7.55 2.03 3.21
N ASN A 175 8.76 1.49 3.18
CA ASN A 175 9.25 0.55 2.16
C ASN A 175 9.40 1.19 0.77
N ALA A 176 9.69 2.50 0.73
CA ALA A 176 9.92 3.24 -0.50
C ALA A 176 11.15 2.72 -1.26
N ARG A 177 11.04 2.65 -2.59
CA ARG A 177 12.15 2.35 -3.51
C ARG A 177 12.61 3.55 -4.34
N ALA A 178 11.82 4.62 -4.33
CA ALA A 178 12.10 5.85 -5.04
C ALA A 178 11.62 7.05 -4.21
N ARG A 179 12.17 8.24 -4.47
CA ARG A 179 11.61 9.47 -3.91
C ARG A 179 10.39 9.89 -4.69
N ARG A 180 9.39 10.42 -3.98
CA ARG A 180 8.29 11.15 -4.55
C ARG A 180 8.26 12.56 -3.95
N SER A 181 8.07 13.57 -4.78
CA SER A 181 7.98 14.95 -4.29
C SER A 181 6.81 15.12 -3.32
N GLY A 182 7.03 15.82 -2.21
CA GLY A 182 6.03 16.00 -1.15
C GLY A 182 5.83 14.78 -0.24
N TRP A 183 6.68 13.74 -0.37
CA TRP A 183 6.68 12.56 0.48
C TRP A 183 8.06 12.33 1.09
N ASP A 184 8.07 12.13 2.41
CA ASP A 184 9.23 11.53 3.06
C ASP A 184 9.30 10.03 2.74
N ALA A 185 10.51 9.46 2.76
CA ALA A 185 10.77 8.09 2.36
C ALA A 185 11.49 7.31 3.45
N TRP A 186 11.04 6.07 3.69
CA TRP A 186 11.64 5.13 4.62
C TRP A 186 11.69 3.73 4.01
N GLY A 187 12.74 2.96 4.31
CA GLY A 187 12.87 1.57 3.85
C GLY A 187 14.32 1.16 3.57
N ALA A 188 14.60 -0.14 3.47
CA ALA A 188 15.96 -0.64 3.23
C ALA A 188 16.57 -0.20 1.87
N GLU A 189 15.72 0.17 0.92
CA GLU A 189 16.09 0.67 -0.41
C GLU A 189 15.77 2.17 -0.58
N ALA A 190 15.41 2.86 0.50
CA ALA A 190 15.10 4.27 0.43
C ALA A 190 16.38 5.08 0.10
N PRO A 191 16.34 5.99 -0.90
CA PRO A 191 17.52 6.68 -1.40
C PRO A 191 18.23 7.56 -0.36
N ASP A 192 17.51 8.24 0.55
CA ASP A 192 17.98 8.66 1.89
C ASP A 192 16.75 8.96 2.78
N HIS A 193 16.84 8.63 4.07
CA HIS A 193 15.76 8.82 5.03
C HIS A 193 15.53 10.31 5.34
N PHE A 194 14.40 10.87 4.87
CA PHE A 194 13.91 12.23 5.15
C PHE A 194 14.72 13.36 4.47
N VAL A 195 14.04 14.32 3.80
CA VAL A 195 14.70 15.49 3.19
C VAL A 195 14.00 16.77 3.65
N ASP A 196 14.79 17.83 3.79
CA ASP A 196 14.38 19.18 4.15
C ASP A 196 13.33 19.75 3.16
N ASP A 197 12.39 20.53 3.67
CA ASP A 197 11.12 20.93 3.02
C ASP A 197 11.31 21.93 1.84
N THR A 198 12.56 22.19 1.42
CA THR A 198 12.95 23.29 0.52
C THR A 198 13.18 22.88 -0.94
N GLU A 199 13.22 21.59 -1.26
CA GLU A 199 13.45 21.08 -2.63
C GLU A 199 12.19 20.37 -3.20
N MET A 200 11.14 21.16 -3.43
CA MET A 200 9.87 20.67 -3.99
C MET A 200 9.92 20.54 -5.52
N VAL A 201 9.61 19.36 -6.08
CA VAL A 201 9.37 19.16 -7.52
C VAL A 201 7.85 19.14 -7.81
N ALA A 202 7.42 19.85 -8.84
CA ALA A 202 6.00 19.97 -9.19
C ALA A 202 5.34 18.61 -9.54
N MET A 203 4.08 18.50 -9.13
CA MET A 203 3.21 17.32 -9.23
C MET A 203 3.07 16.75 -10.65
N GLY A 204 3.08 15.41 -10.76
CA GLY A 204 2.69 14.69 -11.97
C GLY A 204 1.20 14.85 -12.27
N ARG A 205 0.85 15.01 -13.57
CA ARG A 205 -0.52 15.20 -14.06
C ARG A 205 -1.44 14.07 -13.56
N PRO A 206 -2.69 14.37 -13.17
CA PRO A 206 -3.69 13.32 -12.96
C PRO A 206 -3.94 12.59 -14.28
N VAL A 207 -3.73 11.27 -14.33
CA VAL A 207 -4.13 10.45 -15.47
C VAL A 207 -5.61 10.11 -15.31
N SER A 208 -6.49 11.12 -15.34
CA SER A 208 -7.93 10.94 -15.08
C SER A 208 -8.72 10.29 -16.23
N ALA A 209 -8.09 9.54 -17.14
CA ALA A 209 -8.73 9.08 -18.38
C ALA A 209 -8.78 7.56 -18.61
N GLU A 210 -8.16 6.72 -17.77
CA GLU A 210 -8.21 5.24 -17.94
C GLU A 210 -9.13 4.56 -16.90
N LEU A 211 -10.35 5.05 -16.75
CA LEU A 211 -11.47 4.24 -16.29
C LEU A 211 -12.44 4.22 -17.46
N ASP A 212 -12.57 3.10 -18.15
CA ASP A 212 -13.82 2.69 -18.83
C ASP A 212 -13.72 1.35 -19.58
N GLU A 213 -12.53 0.84 -19.94
CA GLU A 213 -12.50 -0.40 -20.74
C GLU A 213 -12.93 -1.66 -19.97
N TYR A 214 -12.67 -1.74 -18.65
CA TYR A 214 -13.14 -2.87 -17.82
C TYR A 214 -14.57 -2.71 -17.29
N ALA A 215 -15.18 -1.53 -17.43
CA ALA A 215 -16.57 -1.28 -17.07
C ALA A 215 -17.51 -1.32 -18.30
N ALA A 216 -16.95 -1.22 -19.51
CA ALA A 216 -17.68 -1.20 -20.77
C ALA A 216 -18.13 -2.58 -21.26
N ASP A 217 -17.51 -3.67 -20.78
CA ASP A 217 -18.02 -5.01 -21.04
C ASP A 217 -19.20 -5.28 -20.09
N GLU A 218 -20.40 -5.37 -20.65
CA GLU A 218 -21.59 -5.82 -19.91
C GLU A 218 -21.26 -7.09 -19.14
N LEU A 219 -21.25 -7.02 -17.81
CA LEU A 219 -21.18 -8.21 -16.98
C LEU A 219 -22.35 -9.11 -17.38
N PRO A 220 -22.13 -10.40 -17.70
CA PRO A 220 -23.22 -11.29 -18.05
C PRO A 220 -24.24 -11.28 -16.90
N ALA A 221 -25.51 -11.03 -17.23
CA ALA A 221 -26.58 -11.01 -16.25
C ALA A 221 -26.54 -12.32 -15.44
N LEU A 222 -26.27 -12.23 -14.14
CA LEU A 222 -26.35 -13.38 -13.26
C LEU A 222 -27.81 -13.83 -13.20
N PRO A 223 -28.13 -15.12 -13.42
CA PRO A 223 -29.49 -15.59 -13.30
C PRO A 223 -29.97 -15.35 -11.87
N ILE A 224 -30.99 -14.49 -11.73
CA ILE A 224 -31.74 -14.36 -10.49
C ILE A 224 -32.48 -15.68 -10.32
N GLY A 225 -31.87 -16.62 -9.60
CA GLY A 225 -32.56 -17.82 -9.16
C GLY A 225 -33.80 -17.38 -8.40
N ARG A 226 -34.98 -17.64 -8.96
CA ARG A 226 -36.24 -17.47 -8.25
C ARG A 226 -36.12 -18.27 -6.96
N ARG A 227 -36.22 -17.59 -5.81
CA ARG A 227 -36.39 -18.27 -4.53
C ARG A 227 -37.60 -19.20 -4.67
N ALA A 228 -37.38 -20.50 -4.50
CA ALA A 228 -38.44 -21.43 -4.16
C ALA A 228 -38.89 -21.17 -2.72
#